data_AF-A0A2P2M584-F1
#
_entry.id   AF-A0A2P2M584-F1
#
_cell.length_a   1.000
_cell.length_b   1.000
_cell.length_c   1.000
_cell.angle_alpha   90.00
_cell.angle_beta   90.00
_cell.angle_gamma   90.00
#
_symmetry.space_group_name_H-M   'P 1'
#
loop_
_entity.id
_entity.type
_entity.pdbx_description
1 polymer ?
#
loop_
_entity_poly.entity_id
_entity_poly.type
_entity_poly.pdbx_seq_one_letter_code
_entity_poly.pdbx_strand_id
1 'polypeptide(L)'
;MTKTKASSKKKQNRGVDFKKIKRKLGRKLPPPKNATNTEIKSKAIVLPEQSVASEKKGLAVNKKGLTLKELLQQTSHHNAKVRKDALVGMKDLFLKHPEELKLHRYAIIEKLRERISDEDKIIRDTLFQLLKSIILPGCKEDYQGPLISLMMAYIFNAMTHLAIDVRVMAFKFFDLTVQHYPPTFSLYTEKILQNYEDILQKSQFYLQDKGKLKTVLTGLLHCLSLLPSDKGRGPLEKNVPSRGVLHAYEPDVSTESAGILTS
;
A
#
# COMPACT_ATOMS: atom_id res chain seq x y z
N MET A 1 -36.96 -19.48 -72.01
CA MET A 1 -36.66 -18.15 -72.60
C MET A 1 -36.71 -17.11 -71.48
N THR A 2 -35.57 -16.75 -70.90
CA THR A 2 -35.45 -15.77 -69.80
C THR A 2 -34.72 -14.55 -70.33
N LYS A 3 -35.44 -13.43 -70.52
CA LYS A 3 -34.83 -12.14 -70.90
C LYS A 3 -34.36 -11.40 -69.64
N THR A 4 -33.05 -11.30 -69.50
CA THR A 4 -32.33 -10.54 -68.49
C THR A 4 -32.61 -9.04 -68.66
N LYS A 5 -33.19 -8.38 -67.64
CA LYS A 5 -33.32 -6.91 -67.60
C LYS A 5 -31.95 -6.31 -67.29
N ALA A 6 -31.34 -5.65 -68.28
CA ALA A 6 -30.15 -4.84 -68.09
C ALA A 6 -30.46 -3.64 -67.17
N SER A 7 -29.70 -3.48 -66.08
CA SER A 7 -29.74 -2.29 -65.25
C SER A 7 -29.05 -1.15 -65.99
N SER A 8 -29.81 -0.12 -66.35
CA SER A 8 -29.25 1.09 -66.94
C SER A 8 -28.45 1.82 -65.86
N LYS A 9 -27.12 1.65 -65.87
CA LYS A 9 -26.19 2.51 -65.14
C LYS A 9 -26.45 3.95 -65.60
N LYS A 10 -27.14 4.71 -64.76
CA LYS A 10 -27.39 6.14 -64.94
C LYS A 10 -26.02 6.81 -65.08
N LYS A 11 -25.67 7.26 -66.29
CA LYS A 11 -24.45 8.04 -66.54
C LYS A 11 -24.45 9.16 -65.51
N GLN A 12 -23.43 9.19 -64.64
CA GLN A 12 -23.16 10.37 -63.84
C GLN A 12 -22.80 11.46 -64.85
N ASN A 13 -23.67 12.47 -64.99
CA ASN A 13 -23.38 13.66 -65.77
C ASN A 13 -22.14 14.32 -65.16
N ARG A 14 -20.96 13.94 -65.66
CA ARG A 14 -19.72 14.67 -65.47
C ARG A 14 -19.86 15.97 -66.28
N GLY A 15 -19.62 17.12 -65.64
CA GLY A 15 -19.74 18.44 -66.28
C GLY A 15 -20.94 19.29 -65.84
N VAL A 16 -21.50 19.08 -64.64
CA VAL A 16 -22.50 20.01 -64.08
C VAL A 16 -21.90 20.73 -62.88
N ASP A 17 -21.43 21.95 -63.11
CA ASP A 17 -20.76 22.78 -62.09
C ASP A 17 -21.67 23.15 -60.93
N PHE A 18 -22.99 23.20 -61.16
CA PHE A 18 -23.99 23.51 -60.15
C PHE A 18 -25.08 22.43 -60.05
N LYS A 19 -24.93 21.51 -59.11
CA LYS A 19 -26.00 20.58 -58.74
C LYS A 19 -26.91 21.19 -57.68
N LYS A 20 -28.20 21.37 -57.99
CA LYS A 20 -29.23 21.82 -57.02
C LYS A 20 -29.76 20.60 -56.26
N ILE A 21 -29.66 20.62 -54.93
CA ILE A 21 -30.13 19.52 -54.08
C ILE A 21 -31.67 19.55 -54.05
N LYS A 22 -32.31 18.40 -54.28
CA LYS A 22 -33.77 18.27 -54.16
C LYS A 22 -34.17 18.45 -52.69
N ARG A 23 -35.10 19.38 -52.43
CA ARG A 23 -35.64 19.62 -51.08
C ARG A 23 -36.32 18.34 -50.57
N LYS A 24 -35.96 17.91 -49.36
CA LYS A 24 -36.65 16.82 -48.66
C LYS A 24 -37.55 17.42 -47.61
N LEU A 25 -38.83 17.06 -47.63
CA LEU A 25 -39.82 17.51 -46.66
C LEU A 25 -39.37 17.10 -45.23
N GLY A 26 -39.54 17.99 -44.25
CA GLY A 26 -39.20 17.75 -42.84
C GLY A 26 -37.73 17.93 -42.44
N ARG A 27 -36.82 18.31 -43.34
CA ARG A 27 -35.41 18.62 -43.00
C ARG A 27 -35.14 20.12 -43.09
N LYS A 28 -34.31 20.65 -42.17
CA LYS A 28 -33.86 22.05 -42.21
C LYS A 28 -33.17 22.35 -43.55
N LEU A 29 -33.46 23.52 -44.10
CA LEU A 29 -32.89 23.96 -45.36
C LEU A 29 -31.37 24.17 -45.18
N PRO A 30 -30.51 23.63 -46.06
CA PRO A 30 -29.08 23.87 -45.95
C PRO A 30 -28.79 25.36 -46.18
N PRO A 31 -27.72 25.89 -45.56
CA PRO A 31 -27.29 27.26 -45.78
C PRO A 31 -27.00 27.50 -47.28
N PRO A 32 -27.17 28.74 -47.77
CA PRO A 32 -26.97 29.06 -49.17
C PRO A 32 -25.51 28.81 -49.59
N LYS A 33 -25.28 28.49 -50.87
CA LYS A 33 -23.96 28.04 -51.36
C LYS A 33 -22.83 29.06 -51.23
N ASN A 34 -23.17 30.33 -51.08
CA ASN A 34 -22.27 31.46 -50.85
C ASN A 34 -22.10 31.79 -49.36
N ALA A 35 -22.72 31.04 -48.44
CA ALA A 35 -22.54 31.25 -47.02
C ALA A 35 -21.15 30.77 -46.60
N THR A 36 -20.37 31.69 -46.05
CA THR A 36 -19.08 31.36 -45.41
C THR A 36 -19.37 30.82 -44.02
N ASN A 37 -18.87 29.62 -43.71
CA ASN A 37 -18.95 29.09 -42.36
C ASN A 37 -17.86 29.76 -41.49
N THR A 38 -18.28 30.52 -40.48
CA THR A 38 -17.39 31.22 -39.53
C THR A 38 -17.10 30.42 -38.26
N GLU A 39 -17.53 29.15 -38.19
CA GLU A 39 -17.23 28.26 -37.08
C GLU A 39 -15.74 27.84 -37.09
N ILE A 40 -14.91 28.61 -36.38
CA ILE A 40 -13.51 28.29 -36.16
C ILE A 40 -13.39 27.56 -34.82
N LYS A 41 -12.87 26.33 -34.84
CA LYS A 41 -12.55 25.56 -33.62
C LYS A 41 -11.04 25.53 -33.42
N SER A 42 -10.55 26.28 -32.45
CA SER A 42 -9.15 26.23 -32.01
C SER A 42 -9.04 25.54 -30.65
N LYS A 43 -8.01 24.73 -30.45
CA LYS A 43 -7.64 24.16 -29.15
C LYS A 43 -6.26 24.68 -28.76
N ALA A 44 -6.08 25.00 -27.48
CA ALA A 44 -4.79 25.37 -26.94
C ALA A 44 -3.86 24.15 -26.86
N ILE A 45 -2.57 24.37 -27.17
CA ILE A 45 -1.53 23.37 -26.93
C ILE A 45 -1.05 23.56 -25.49
N VAL A 46 -1.24 22.54 -24.65
CA VAL A 46 -0.70 22.53 -23.28
C VAL A 46 0.64 21.81 -23.32
N LEU A 47 1.73 22.57 -23.17
CA LEU A 47 3.07 22.00 -23.05
C LEU A 47 3.31 21.62 -21.58
N PRO A 48 3.79 20.40 -21.28
CA PRO A 48 4.16 20.05 -19.92
C PRO A 48 5.31 20.94 -19.43
N GLU A 49 5.17 21.47 -18.22
CA GLU A 49 6.21 22.27 -17.59
C GLU A 49 7.47 21.43 -17.33
N GLN A 50 8.62 21.99 -17.68
CA GLN A 50 9.93 21.39 -17.39
C GLN A 50 10.47 21.98 -16.08
N SER A 51 11.05 21.14 -15.21
CA SER A 51 11.55 21.50 -13.86
C SER A 51 12.52 22.71 -13.84
N VAL A 52 13.16 23.03 -14.97
CA VAL A 52 14.04 24.20 -15.13
C VAL A 52 13.27 25.53 -15.09
N ALA A 53 12.00 25.53 -15.48
CA ALA A 53 11.14 26.72 -15.49
C ALA A 53 10.40 26.94 -14.16
N SER A 54 10.44 25.98 -13.23
CA SER A 54 9.79 26.12 -11.93
C SER A 54 10.67 26.95 -10.99
N GLU A 55 10.15 28.07 -10.49
CA GLU A 55 10.86 28.87 -9.49
C GLU A 55 10.99 28.06 -8.18
N LYS A 56 12.18 27.53 -7.91
CA LYS A 56 12.50 26.80 -6.66
C LYS A 56 12.91 27.74 -5.51
N LYS A 57 12.75 29.05 -5.67
CA LYS A 57 13.10 30.04 -4.63
C LYS A 57 12.18 29.84 -3.42
N GLY A 58 12.77 29.43 -2.29
CA GLY A 58 12.06 29.21 -1.02
C GLY A 58 11.62 27.77 -0.73
N LEU A 59 11.78 26.84 -1.67
CA LEU A 59 11.46 25.43 -1.44
C LEU A 59 12.63 24.66 -0.81
N ALA A 60 12.32 23.70 0.05
CA ALA A 60 13.32 22.79 0.60
C ALA A 60 13.88 21.91 -0.52
N VAL A 61 15.19 22.03 -0.76
CA VAL A 61 15.88 21.28 -1.82
C VAL A 61 17.11 20.55 -1.28
N ASN A 62 17.39 19.39 -1.86
CA ASN A 62 18.61 18.64 -1.58
C ASN A 62 19.84 19.29 -2.26
N LYS A 63 21.01 18.68 -2.09
CA LYS A 63 22.28 19.14 -2.71
C LYS A 63 22.24 19.21 -4.24
N LYS A 64 21.38 18.41 -4.88
CA LYS A 64 21.17 18.37 -6.34
C LYS A 64 20.05 19.31 -6.80
N GLY A 65 19.48 20.14 -5.92
CA GLY A 65 18.39 21.07 -6.26
C GLY A 65 17.03 20.40 -6.50
N LEU A 66 16.83 19.18 -5.98
CA LEU A 66 15.57 18.44 -6.08
C LEU A 66 14.71 18.65 -4.84
N THR A 67 13.42 18.87 -5.06
CA THR A 67 12.38 18.99 -4.02
C THR A 67 11.96 17.62 -3.49
N LEU A 68 11.26 17.58 -2.35
CA LEU A 68 10.71 16.34 -1.81
C LEU A 68 9.80 15.61 -2.81
N LYS A 69 8.93 16.35 -3.51
CA LYS A 69 8.00 15.80 -4.50
C LYS A 69 8.74 15.11 -5.66
N GLU A 70 9.77 15.76 -6.20
CA GLU A 70 10.61 15.21 -7.26
C GLU A 70 11.34 13.94 -6.80
N LEU A 71 11.87 13.95 -5.58
CA LEU A 71 12.56 12.79 -4.99
C LEU A 71 11.59 11.62 -4.79
N LEU A 72 10.42 11.86 -4.21
CA LEU A 72 9.38 10.82 -4.03
C LEU A 72 8.98 10.21 -5.38
N GLN A 73 8.82 11.01 -6.43
CA GLN A 73 8.54 10.50 -7.78
C GLN A 73 9.68 9.63 -8.32
N GLN A 74 10.94 10.02 -8.09
CA GLN A 74 12.10 9.24 -8.53
C GLN A 74 12.24 7.90 -7.79
N THR A 75 11.69 7.75 -6.58
CA THR A 75 11.70 6.45 -5.88
C THR A 75 10.90 5.36 -6.60
N SER A 76 9.92 5.72 -7.44
CA SER A 76 9.14 4.74 -8.23
C SER A 76 9.69 4.53 -9.65
N HIS A 77 10.88 5.04 -9.96
CA HIS A 77 11.45 4.95 -11.29
C HIS A 77 11.91 3.52 -11.63
N HIS A 78 11.79 3.10 -12.89
CA HIS A 78 12.18 1.75 -13.33
C HIS A 78 13.68 1.47 -13.16
N ASN A 79 14.53 2.50 -13.31
CA ASN A 79 15.98 2.38 -13.12
C ASN A 79 16.36 2.37 -11.63
N ALA A 80 17.01 1.30 -11.19
CA ALA A 80 17.49 1.09 -9.83
C ALA A 80 18.45 2.19 -9.32
N LYS A 81 19.33 2.69 -10.18
CA LYS A 81 20.27 3.78 -9.84
C LYS A 81 19.52 5.05 -9.48
N VAL A 82 18.47 5.38 -10.23
CA VAL A 82 17.63 6.57 -9.97
C VAL A 82 16.88 6.41 -8.66
N ARG A 83 16.29 5.24 -8.39
CA ARG A 83 15.62 4.96 -7.11
C ARG A 83 16.58 5.10 -5.92
N LYS A 84 17.79 4.53 -6.02
CA LYS A 84 18.82 4.64 -4.99
C LYS A 84 19.23 6.10 -4.75
N ASP A 85 19.54 6.82 -5.82
CA ASP A 85 19.94 8.23 -5.75
C ASP A 85 18.84 9.10 -5.14
N ALA A 86 17.57 8.78 -5.38
CA ALA A 86 16.45 9.44 -4.76
C ALA A 86 16.41 9.20 -3.25
N LEU A 87 16.57 7.96 -2.77
CA LEU A 87 16.62 7.65 -1.33
C LEU A 87 17.79 8.35 -0.62
N VAL A 88 18.96 8.39 -1.25
CA VAL A 88 20.12 9.13 -0.73
C VAL A 88 19.85 10.64 -0.75
N GLY A 89 19.23 11.15 -1.80
CA GLY A 89 18.81 12.54 -1.91
C GLY A 89 17.79 12.95 -0.85
N MET A 90 16.88 12.05 -0.46
CA MET A 90 15.93 12.26 0.63
C MET A 90 16.64 12.35 1.98
N LYS A 91 17.64 11.48 2.23
CA LYS A 91 18.51 11.58 3.41
C LYS A 91 19.15 12.96 3.51
N ASP A 92 19.76 13.44 2.43
CA ASP A 92 20.37 14.78 2.39
C ASP A 92 19.34 15.90 2.63
N LEU A 93 18.14 15.77 2.04
CA LEU A 93 17.06 16.76 2.19
C LEU A 93 16.63 16.88 3.65
N PHE A 94 16.33 15.76 4.31
CA PHE A 94 15.82 15.77 5.69
C PHE A 94 16.87 16.19 6.72
N LEU A 95 18.16 15.96 6.44
CA LEU A 95 19.25 16.49 7.27
C LEU A 95 19.34 18.02 7.20
N LYS A 96 19.04 18.60 6.03
CA LYS A 96 19.06 20.06 5.84
C LYS A 96 17.75 20.73 6.26
N HIS A 97 16.63 20.06 6.05
CA HIS A 97 15.28 20.56 6.29
C HIS A 97 14.45 19.53 7.07
N PRO A 98 14.68 19.37 8.39
CA PRO A 98 13.99 18.37 9.20
C PRO A 98 12.48 18.65 9.36
N GLU A 99 12.06 19.90 9.25
CA GLU A 99 10.64 20.28 9.31
C GLU A 99 9.84 19.70 8.14
N GLU A 100 10.45 19.55 6.97
CA GLU A 100 9.82 18.95 5.78
C GLU A 100 9.38 17.50 6.03
N LEU A 101 10.16 16.76 6.83
CA LEU A 101 9.84 15.40 7.22
C LEU A 101 8.60 15.36 8.13
N LYS A 102 8.49 16.30 9.08
CA LYS A 102 7.35 16.37 10.01
C LYS A 102 6.06 16.73 9.27
N LEU A 103 6.14 17.71 8.37
CA LEU A 103 5.01 18.19 7.57
C LEU A 103 4.47 17.11 6.62
N HIS A 104 5.35 16.32 6.01
CA HIS A 104 4.97 15.37 4.95
C HIS A 104 5.13 13.88 5.33
N ARG A 105 5.25 13.56 6.64
CA ARG A 105 5.49 12.19 7.14
C ARG A 105 4.61 11.12 6.52
N TYR A 106 3.31 11.37 6.39
CA TYR A 106 2.36 10.39 5.83
C TYR A 106 2.61 10.12 4.36
N ALA A 107 2.77 11.18 3.56
CA ALA A 107 3.06 11.05 2.13
C ALA A 107 4.40 10.36 1.87
N ILE A 108 5.40 10.63 2.72
CA ILE A 108 6.72 9.99 2.66
C ILE A 108 6.58 8.48 2.90
N ILE A 109 5.95 8.08 4.01
CA ILE A 109 5.78 6.67 4.36
C ILE A 109 4.90 5.95 3.35
N GLU A 110 3.83 6.59 2.89
CA GLU A 110 2.92 6.05 1.89
C GLU A 110 3.63 5.65 0.60
N LYS A 111 4.63 6.43 0.17
CA LYS A 111 5.43 6.12 -1.01
C LYS A 111 6.58 5.17 -0.72
N LEU A 112 7.29 5.37 0.38
CA LEU A 112 8.48 4.57 0.70
C LEU A 112 8.16 3.13 1.09
N ARG A 113 6.97 2.85 1.66
CA ARG A 113 6.56 1.48 2.00
C ARG A 113 6.55 0.53 0.80
N GLU A 114 6.29 1.04 -0.41
CA GLU A 114 6.31 0.23 -1.63
C GLU A 114 7.71 -0.31 -1.95
N ARG A 115 8.77 0.35 -1.45
CA ARG A 115 10.17 -0.03 -1.68
C ARG A 115 10.68 -1.10 -0.70
N ILE A 116 9.85 -1.54 0.24
CA ILE A 116 10.18 -2.65 1.15
C ILE A 116 10.39 -3.95 0.37
N SER A 117 9.58 -4.17 -0.67
CA SER A 117 9.65 -5.33 -1.56
C SER A 117 10.39 -5.04 -2.88
N ASP A 118 11.26 -4.03 -2.93
CA ASP A 118 12.02 -3.74 -4.15
C ASP A 118 12.93 -4.92 -4.52
N GLU A 119 13.07 -5.23 -5.82
CA GLU A 119 13.89 -6.36 -6.29
C GLU A 119 15.37 -6.19 -5.95
N ASP A 120 15.87 -4.95 -6.00
CA ASP A 120 17.27 -4.64 -5.76
C ASP A 120 17.60 -4.59 -4.26
N LYS A 121 18.51 -5.47 -3.84
CA LYS A 121 18.99 -5.53 -2.45
C LYS A 121 19.51 -4.18 -1.95
N ILE A 122 20.28 -3.47 -2.78
CA ILE A 122 20.90 -2.19 -2.41
C ILE A 122 19.83 -1.14 -2.08
N ILE A 123 18.69 -1.16 -2.79
CA ILE A 123 17.58 -0.23 -2.54
C ILE A 123 16.91 -0.56 -1.22
N ARG A 124 16.63 -1.84 -0.96
CA ARG A 124 16.08 -2.29 0.33
C ARG A 124 17.00 -1.90 1.50
N ASP A 125 18.30 -2.11 1.37
CA ASP A 125 19.29 -1.74 2.40
C ASP A 125 19.37 -0.22 2.60
N THR A 126 19.30 0.56 1.51
CA THR A 126 19.32 2.04 1.57
C THR A 126 18.05 2.57 2.24
N LEU A 127 16.88 2.00 1.89
CA LEU A 127 15.60 2.34 2.52
C LEU A 127 15.63 2.01 4.01
N PHE A 128 16.12 0.83 4.38
CA PHE A 128 16.26 0.41 5.77
C PHE A 128 17.08 1.40 6.59
N GLN A 129 18.23 1.82 6.05
CA GLN A 129 19.07 2.82 6.71
C GLN A 129 18.37 4.18 6.82
N LEU A 130 17.67 4.62 5.77
CA LEU A 130 16.92 5.89 5.78
C LEU A 130 15.81 5.88 6.85
N LEU A 131 15.04 4.78 6.92
CA LEU A 131 13.99 4.61 7.92
C LEU A 131 14.57 4.61 9.35
N LYS A 132 15.61 3.82 9.58
CA LYS A 132 16.26 3.69 10.89
C LYS A 132 16.90 4.97 11.39
N SER A 133 17.63 5.68 10.52
CA SER A 133 18.49 6.80 10.95
C SER A 133 17.78 8.15 10.99
N ILE A 134 16.75 8.35 10.15
CA ILE A 134 16.15 9.67 9.95
C ILE A 134 14.64 9.64 10.13
N ILE A 135 13.94 8.80 9.37
CA ILE A 135 12.47 8.92 9.27
C ILE A 135 11.80 8.52 10.60
N LEU A 136 12.08 7.33 11.13
CA LEU A 136 11.44 6.85 12.35
C LEU A 136 11.83 7.70 13.58
N PRO A 137 13.11 8.07 13.79
CA PRO A 137 13.48 9.03 14.85
C PRO A 137 12.82 10.41 14.72
N GLY A 138 12.51 10.84 13.51
CA GLY A 138 11.82 12.12 13.23
C GLY A 138 10.30 12.09 13.46
N CYS A 139 9.70 10.90 13.66
CA CYS A 139 8.25 10.70 13.77
C CYS A 139 7.78 10.36 15.20
N LYS A 140 8.37 10.98 16.23
CA LYS A 140 8.12 10.66 17.67
C LYS A 140 6.78 11.13 18.25
N GLU A 141 5.87 11.70 17.46
CA GLU A 141 4.60 12.27 17.96
C GLU A 141 3.46 11.23 18.05
N ASP A 142 2.37 11.59 18.73
CA ASP A 142 1.22 10.75 19.14
C ASP A 142 0.51 9.94 18.03
N TYR A 143 0.84 10.14 16.76
CA TYR A 143 0.20 9.50 15.61
C TYR A 143 0.99 8.32 15.01
N GLN A 144 1.79 7.62 15.80
CA GLN A 144 2.62 6.50 15.31
C GLN A 144 1.77 5.32 14.82
N GLY A 145 0.65 5.01 15.48
CA GLY A 145 -0.19 3.86 15.14
C GLY A 145 -0.64 3.79 13.67
N PRO A 146 -1.28 4.84 13.11
CA PRO A 146 -1.67 4.86 11.70
C PRO A 146 -0.49 4.72 10.73
N LEU A 147 0.62 5.42 10.99
CA LEU A 147 1.83 5.35 10.16
C LEU A 147 2.40 3.93 10.12
N ILE A 148 2.50 3.30 11.30
CA ILE A 148 3.00 1.94 11.43
C ILE A 148 2.05 0.95 10.74
N SER A 149 0.73 1.11 10.88
CA SER A 149 -0.26 0.28 10.20
C SER A 149 -0.11 0.32 8.67
N LEU A 150 0.18 1.51 8.09
CA LEU A 150 0.44 1.65 6.65
C LEU A 150 1.69 0.88 6.20
N MET A 151 2.73 0.81 7.04
CA MET A 151 3.95 0.05 6.76
C MET A 151 3.73 -1.46 6.93
N MET A 152 3.01 -1.87 7.98
CA MET A 152 2.81 -3.28 8.33
C MET A 152 2.14 -4.08 7.21
N ALA A 153 1.22 -3.49 6.46
CA ALA A 153 0.61 -4.14 5.30
C ALA A 153 1.66 -4.56 4.25
N TYR A 154 2.62 -3.69 3.96
CA TYR A 154 3.70 -3.96 3.00
C TYR A 154 4.76 -4.91 3.57
N ILE A 155 5.04 -4.81 4.87
CA ILE A 155 5.93 -5.74 5.57
C ILE A 155 5.36 -7.17 5.51
N PHE A 156 4.07 -7.36 5.79
CA PHE A 156 3.44 -8.68 5.69
C PHE A 156 3.46 -9.23 4.26
N ASN A 157 3.19 -8.39 3.27
CA ASN A 157 3.32 -8.79 1.87
C ASN A 157 4.76 -9.19 1.50
N ALA A 158 5.76 -8.49 2.07
CA ALA A 158 7.16 -8.81 1.85
C ALA A 158 7.62 -10.10 2.57
N MET A 159 7.03 -10.42 3.74
CA MET A 159 7.33 -11.65 4.50
C MET A 159 6.92 -12.93 3.74
N THR A 160 5.89 -12.85 2.90
CA THR A 160 5.38 -13.94 2.07
C THR A 160 5.88 -13.88 0.62
N HIS A 161 6.83 -12.98 0.32
CA HIS A 161 7.37 -12.80 -1.03
C HIS A 161 8.11 -14.05 -1.54
N LEU A 162 8.10 -14.28 -2.86
CA LEU A 162 8.76 -15.45 -3.47
C LEU A 162 10.29 -15.43 -3.24
N ALA A 163 10.92 -14.26 -3.37
CA ALA A 163 12.36 -14.11 -3.18
C ALA A 163 12.73 -14.10 -1.68
N ILE A 164 13.53 -15.08 -1.25
CA ILE A 164 13.97 -15.24 0.16
C ILE A 164 14.69 -14.00 0.70
N ASP A 165 15.47 -13.30 -0.13
CA ASP A 165 16.19 -12.09 0.29
C ASP A 165 15.27 -10.91 0.57
N VAL A 166 14.09 -10.87 -0.04
CA VAL A 166 13.04 -9.88 0.28
C VAL A 166 12.39 -10.25 1.60
N ARG A 167 12.06 -11.54 1.80
CA ARG A 167 11.47 -12.03 3.06
C ARG A 167 12.36 -11.74 4.27
N VAL A 168 13.65 -12.09 4.19
CA VAL A 168 14.61 -11.84 5.30
C VAL A 168 14.73 -10.34 5.59
N MET A 169 14.71 -9.49 4.57
CA MET A 169 14.69 -8.04 4.77
C MET A 169 13.38 -7.55 5.40
N ALA A 170 12.24 -8.14 5.05
CA ALA A 170 10.95 -7.82 5.67
C ALA A 170 10.97 -8.05 7.19
N PHE A 171 11.58 -9.14 7.65
CA PHE A 171 11.77 -9.39 9.08
C PHE A 171 12.66 -8.33 9.75
N LYS A 172 13.67 -7.80 9.07
CA LYS A 172 14.45 -6.65 9.58
C LYS A 172 13.61 -5.38 9.65
N PHE A 173 12.81 -5.06 8.63
CA PHE A 173 11.92 -3.90 8.66
C PHE A 173 10.88 -4.02 9.77
N PHE A 174 10.37 -5.23 10.00
CA PHE A 174 9.47 -5.51 11.11
C PHE A 174 10.14 -5.31 12.46
N ASP A 175 11.32 -5.89 12.67
CA ASP A 175 12.12 -5.70 13.88
C ASP A 175 12.39 -4.21 14.16
N LEU A 176 12.75 -3.45 13.13
CA LEU A 176 12.89 -1.99 13.21
C LEU A 176 11.59 -1.30 13.65
N THR A 177 10.45 -1.71 13.09
CA THR A 177 9.12 -1.19 13.44
C THR A 177 8.80 -1.43 14.91
N VAL A 178 9.08 -2.65 15.41
CA VAL A 178 8.87 -3.03 16.81
C VAL A 178 9.80 -2.25 17.75
N GLN A 179 11.06 -2.03 17.38
CA GLN A 179 11.99 -1.19 18.17
C GLN A 179 11.48 0.24 18.33
N HIS A 180 10.82 0.79 17.31
CA HIS A 180 10.29 2.15 17.34
C HIS A 180 8.89 2.27 17.93
N TYR A 181 8.04 1.25 17.76
CA TYR A 181 6.67 1.22 18.27
C TYR A 181 6.34 -0.20 18.80
N PRO A 182 6.77 -0.54 20.03
CA PRO A 182 6.61 -1.88 20.62
C PRO A 182 5.19 -2.47 20.61
N PRO A 183 4.11 -1.68 20.80
CA PRO A 183 2.73 -2.21 20.75
C PRO A 183 2.38 -2.92 19.43
N THR A 184 3.13 -2.68 18.35
CA THR A 184 2.93 -3.33 17.04
C THR A 184 2.97 -4.85 17.16
N PHE A 185 3.86 -5.40 17.97
CA PHE A 185 3.97 -6.85 18.11
C PHE A 185 2.67 -7.43 18.68
N SER A 186 2.18 -6.88 19.79
CA SER A 186 0.94 -7.31 20.43
C SER A 186 -0.26 -7.24 19.48
N LEU A 187 -0.36 -6.18 18.67
CA LEU A 187 -1.46 -5.98 17.70
C LEU A 187 -1.53 -7.05 16.61
N TYR A 188 -0.39 -7.63 16.23
CA TYR A 188 -0.33 -8.57 15.10
C TYR A 188 0.30 -9.92 15.47
N THR A 189 0.33 -10.27 16.75
CA THR A 189 1.07 -11.42 17.31
C THR A 189 0.87 -12.71 16.50
N GLU A 190 -0.39 -13.11 16.31
CA GLU A 190 -0.73 -14.37 15.62
C GLU A 190 -0.16 -14.41 14.20
N LYS A 191 -0.39 -13.35 13.42
CA LYS A 191 0.09 -13.25 12.04
C LYS A 191 1.62 -13.20 11.97
N ILE A 192 2.28 -12.53 12.92
CA ILE A 192 3.74 -12.45 12.98
C ILE A 192 4.32 -13.84 13.27
N LEU A 193 3.77 -14.56 14.25
CA LEU A 193 4.23 -15.91 14.61
C LEU A 193 4.03 -16.89 13.45
N GLN A 194 2.89 -16.85 12.76
CA GLN A 194 2.67 -17.65 11.56
C GLN A 194 3.71 -17.36 10.46
N ASN A 195 4.07 -16.10 10.25
CA ASN A 195 5.10 -15.74 9.27
C ASN A 195 6.50 -16.24 9.67
N TYR A 196 6.85 -16.17 10.97
CA TYR A 196 8.09 -16.74 11.49
C TYR A 196 8.11 -18.26 11.36
N GLU A 197 7.01 -18.94 11.66
CA GLU A 197 6.87 -20.39 11.45
C GLU A 197 7.08 -20.75 9.97
N ASP A 198 6.41 -20.06 9.05
CA ASP A 198 6.52 -20.33 7.61
C ASP A 198 7.96 -20.19 7.08
N ILE A 199 8.68 -19.14 7.47
CA ILE A 199 10.07 -18.95 7.02
C ILE A 199 11.02 -19.99 7.65
N LEU A 200 10.77 -20.40 8.90
CA LEU A 200 11.59 -21.41 9.59
C LEU A 200 11.31 -22.82 9.09
N GLN A 201 10.06 -23.18 8.82
CA GLN A 201 9.72 -24.49 8.26
C GLN A 201 10.30 -24.64 6.85
N LYS A 202 10.22 -23.58 6.05
CA LYS A 202 10.82 -23.55 4.70
C LYS A 202 12.35 -23.37 4.74
N SER A 203 12.93 -22.97 5.88
CA SER A 203 14.36 -22.67 6.00
C SER A 203 15.27 -23.85 5.67
N GLN A 204 14.80 -25.09 5.87
CA GLN A 204 15.51 -26.31 5.52
C GLN A 204 15.90 -26.39 4.03
N PHE A 205 15.16 -25.69 3.16
CA PHE A 205 15.42 -25.62 1.72
C PHE A 205 16.08 -24.31 1.26
N TYR A 206 15.79 -23.17 1.90
CA TYR A 206 16.18 -21.84 1.38
C TYR A 206 17.36 -21.18 2.11
N LEU A 207 17.68 -21.59 3.34
CA LEU A 207 18.70 -20.94 4.17
C LEU A 207 19.96 -21.80 4.30
N GLN A 208 20.65 -22.06 3.19
CA GLN A 208 22.05 -22.51 3.26
C GLN A 208 22.96 -21.47 3.94
N ASP A 209 22.53 -20.20 3.94
CA ASP A 209 23.22 -19.09 4.59
C ASP A 209 22.82 -18.97 6.07
N LYS A 210 23.71 -19.45 6.95
CA LYS A 210 23.61 -19.34 8.41
C LYS A 210 23.36 -17.91 8.89
N GLY A 211 23.84 -16.89 8.16
CA GLY A 211 23.67 -15.49 8.52
C GLY A 211 22.22 -15.00 8.40
N LYS A 212 21.49 -15.47 7.38
CA LYS A 212 20.07 -15.14 7.19
C LYS A 212 19.20 -15.79 8.26
N LEU A 213 19.46 -17.06 8.58
CA LEU A 213 18.76 -17.76 9.66
C LEU A 213 18.99 -17.06 11.01
N LYS A 214 20.25 -16.70 11.31
CA LYS A 214 20.57 -15.95 12.52
C LYS A 214 19.79 -14.64 12.61
N THR A 215 19.69 -13.90 11.50
CA THR A 215 18.91 -12.65 11.44
C THR A 215 17.45 -12.87 11.81
N VAL A 216 16.80 -13.87 11.22
CA VAL A 216 15.38 -14.19 11.49
C VAL A 216 15.20 -14.60 12.95
N LEU A 217 16.07 -15.48 13.47
CA LEU A 217 16.00 -15.93 14.86
C LEU A 217 16.24 -14.80 15.86
N THR A 218 17.16 -13.87 15.58
CA THR A 218 17.38 -12.70 16.44
C THR A 218 16.16 -11.79 16.50
N GLY A 219 15.47 -11.59 15.38
CA GLY A 219 14.22 -10.83 15.34
C GLY A 219 13.10 -11.52 16.13
N LEU A 220 12.96 -12.83 15.98
CA LEU A 220 11.99 -13.63 16.75
C LEU A 220 12.28 -13.54 18.25
N LEU A 221 13.54 -13.71 18.66
CA LEU A 221 13.95 -13.60 20.06
C LEU A 221 13.61 -12.22 20.66
N HIS A 222 13.85 -11.15 19.91
CA HIS A 222 13.45 -9.80 20.33
C HIS A 222 11.93 -9.70 20.52
N CYS A 223 11.14 -10.22 19.58
CA CYS A 223 9.68 -10.21 19.70
C CYS A 223 9.18 -10.99 20.93
N LEU A 224 9.74 -12.17 21.18
CA LEU A 224 9.38 -12.99 22.34
C LEU A 224 9.78 -12.32 23.66
N SER A 225 10.85 -11.51 23.68
CA SER A 225 11.23 -10.75 24.87
C SER A 225 10.24 -9.63 25.25
N LEU A 226 9.39 -9.22 24.30
CA LEU A 226 8.33 -8.23 24.54
C LEU A 226 7.03 -8.85 25.06
N LEU A 227 6.90 -10.17 25.00
CA LEU A 227 5.77 -10.84 25.65
C LEU A 227 5.90 -10.66 27.16
N PRO A 228 4.77 -10.44 27.87
CA PRO A 228 4.76 -10.53 29.32
C PRO A 228 5.27 -11.92 29.71
N SER A 229 6.48 -12.01 30.26
CA SER A 229 6.93 -13.23 30.90
C SER A 229 6.01 -13.41 32.11
N ASP A 230 5.23 -14.49 32.14
CA ASP A 230 4.42 -14.88 33.29
C ASP A 230 5.36 -15.30 34.44
N LYS A 231 6.10 -14.34 34.97
CA LYS A 231 6.83 -14.45 36.24
C LYS A 231 5.85 -14.06 37.33
N GLY A 232 4.86 -14.91 37.60
CA GLY A 232 3.91 -14.59 38.66
C GLY A 232 2.61 -15.34 38.76
N ARG A 233 2.31 -16.41 38.01
CA ARG A 233 1.36 -17.40 38.53
C ARG A 233 2.08 -18.22 39.62
N GLY A 234 2.07 -17.68 40.84
CA GLY A 234 2.46 -18.43 42.03
C GLY A 234 1.71 -19.77 42.09
N PRO A 235 2.26 -20.81 42.75
CA PRO A 235 1.56 -22.06 42.91
C PRO A 235 0.16 -21.77 43.44
N LEU A 236 -0.85 -22.31 42.78
CA LEU A 236 -2.22 -22.30 43.26
C LEU A 236 -2.20 -23.02 44.62
N GLU A 237 -2.01 -22.26 45.71
CA GLU A 237 -2.16 -22.77 47.05
C GLU A 237 -3.60 -23.27 47.15
N LYS A 238 -3.73 -24.59 47.25
CA LYS A 238 -4.94 -25.24 47.71
C LYS A 238 -5.14 -24.88 49.18
N ASN A 239 -5.57 -23.65 49.45
CA ASN A 239 -6.17 -23.31 50.72
C ASN A 239 -7.64 -23.71 50.63
N VAL A 240 -7.91 -24.93 51.10
CA VAL A 240 -9.22 -25.29 51.63
C VAL A 240 -9.35 -24.55 52.96
N PRO A 241 -10.39 -23.72 53.13
CA PRO A 241 -11.08 -23.66 54.40
C PRO A 241 -12.48 -24.21 54.20
N SER A 242 -12.69 -25.36 54.82
CA SER A 242 -13.99 -25.98 55.01
C SER A 242 -14.96 -25.01 55.70
N ARG A 243 -16.22 -25.10 55.26
CA ARG A 243 -17.47 -24.93 56.03
C ARG A 243 -18.20 -23.60 55.83
N GLY A 244 -19.38 -23.71 55.19
CA GLY A 244 -20.41 -22.68 55.25
C GLY A 244 -21.43 -22.72 54.10
N VAL A 245 -22.26 -23.77 54.06
CA VAL A 245 -23.63 -23.81 53.49
C VAL A 245 -23.87 -23.00 52.20
N LEU A 246 -23.75 -23.65 51.05
CA LEU A 246 -24.42 -23.20 49.82
C LEU A 246 -25.86 -23.74 49.85
N HIS A 247 -26.84 -22.85 50.00
CA HIS A 247 -28.22 -23.16 49.69
C HIS A 247 -28.31 -23.50 48.20
N ALA A 248 -28.84 -24.70 47.93
CA ALA A 248 -29.07 -25.22 46.60
C ALA A 248 -30.09 -24.35 45.85
N TYR A 249 -29.80 -24.12 44.58
CA TYR A 249 -30.71 -23.65 43.56
C TYR A 249 -31.76 -24.75 43.31
N GLU A 250 -33.03 -24.50 43.63
CA GLU A 250 -34.13 -25.36 43.17
C GLU A 250 -34.53 -24.95 41.74
N PRO A 251 -34.49 -25.88 40.76
CA PRO A 251 -35.19 -25.70 39.51
C PRO A 251 -36.64 -26.19 39.65
N ASP A 252 -37.60 -25.28 39.47
CA ASP A 252 -39.00 -25.62 39.28
C ASP A 252 -39.15 -26.47 38.00
N VAL A 253 -39.39 -27.77 38.18
CA VAL A 253 -39.87 -28.67 37.13
C VAL A 253 -41.29 -29.08 37.51
N SER A 254 -42.25 -28.50 36.80
CA SER A 254 -43.64 -28.92 36.79
C SER A 254 -43.76 -30.27 36.11
N THR A 255 -44.17 -31.31 36.84
CA THR A 255 -44.74 -32.53 36.24
C THR A 255 -46.06 -32.86 36.91
N GLU A 256 -47.07 -32.92 36.06
CA GLU A 256 -48.44 -33.35 36.29
C GLU A 256 -48.52 -34.66 37.09
N SER A 257 -49.33 -34.68 38.14
CA SER A 257 -49.76 -35.91 38.80
C SER A 257 -51.12 -36.36 38.26
N ALA A 258 -51.12 -37.48 37.55
CA ALA A 258 -52.31 -38.29 37.29
C ALA A 258 -52.38 -39.44 38.32
N GLY A 259 -53.60 -39.76 38.82
CA GLY A 259 -53.87 -40.97 39.63
C GLY A 259 -54.70 -40.68 40.90
N ILE A 260 -56.05 -40.69 40.86
CA ILE A 260 -56.97 -41.84 41.11
C ILE A 260 -57.26 -42.11 42.61
N LEU A 261 -58.49 -41.73 43.01
CA LEU A 261 -59.58 -42.45 43.73
C LEU A 261 -59.35 -43.44 44.91
N THR A 262 -60.42 -43.51 45.71
CA THR A 262 -60.81 -44.43 46.83
C THR A 262 -60.44 -43.89 48.22
N SER A 263 -61.31 -43.82 49.23
CA SER A 263 -62.67 -44.34 49.48
C SER A 263 -63.46 -43.34 50.35
#